data_AF-A0A6V7JLW8-F1
#
_entry.id   AF-A0A6V7JLW8-F1
#
_cell.length_a   1.000
_cell.length_b   1.000
_cell.length_c   1.000
_cell.angle_alpha   90.00
_cell.angle_beta   90.00
_cell.angle_gamma   90.00
#
_symmetry.space_group_name_H-M   'P 1'
#
loop_
_entity.id
_entity.type
_entity.pdbx_description
1 polymer ?
#
loop_
_entity_poly.entity_id
_entity_poly.type
_entity_poly.pdbx_seq_one_letter_code
_entity_poly.pdbx_strand_id
1 'polypeptide(L)' 'PEWSIVDPICTFLFSVLVLFTTIAIIKDVMNVLMEGIPKGFEYSAVESTFMEIDGVVKVHNLRIWALSLDKTALSAHLAI' A
#
# COMPACT_ATOMS: atom_id res chain seq x y z
N PRO A 1 -8.70 -23.60 -42.39
CA PRO A 1 -9.57 -24.00 -41.25
C PRO A 1 -8.83 -24.52 -40.01
N GLU A 2 -7.53 -24.86 -40.08
CA GLU A 2 -6.81 -25.53 -38.98
C GLU A 2 -6.11 -24.60 -37.95
N TRP A 3 -6.31 -23.29 -38.00
CA TRP A 3 -5.67 -22.33 -37.07
C TRP A 3 -6.65 -21.70 -36.06
N SER A 4 -7.90 -22.17 -36.03
CA SER A 4 -8.95 -21.66 -35.13
C SER A 4 -8.64 -21.88 -33.64
N ILE A 5 -7.76 -22.83 -33.30
CA ILE A 5 -7.40 -23.16 -31.90
C ILE A 5 -6.31 -22.23 -31.35
N VAL A 6 -5.57 -21.53 -32.22
CA VAL A 6 -4.50 -20.61 -31.79
C VAL A 6 -5.09 -19.41 -31.03
N ASP A 7 -6.24 -18.91 -31.48
CA ASP A 7 -6.88 -17.73 -30.91
C ASP A 7 -7.37 -17.94 -29.46
N PRO A 8 -8.04 -19.07 -29.10
CA PRO A 8 -8.33 -19.42 -27.72
C PRO A 8 -7.08 -19.58 -26.83
N ILE A 9 -6.02 -20.21 -27.33
CA ILE A 9 -4.78 -20.43 -26.55
C ILE A 9 -4.11 -19.09 -26.23
N CYS A 10 -3.98 -18.22 -27.23
CA CYS A 10 -3.44 -16.88 -27.05
C CYS A 10 -4.30 -16.07 -26.06
N THR A 11 -5.62 -16.14 -26.17
CA THR A 11 -6.54 -15.45 -25.24
C THR A 11 -6.38 -15.94 -23.80
N PHE A 12 -6.25 -17.26 -23.60
CA PHE A 12 -6.05 -17.83 -22.27
C PHE A 12 -4.70 -17.41 -21.67
N LEU A 13 -3.63 -17.43 -22.49
CA LEU A 13 -2.31 -16.97 -22.07
C LEU A 13 -2.34 -15.49 -21.64
N PHE A 14 -2.95 -14.63 -22.45
CA PHE A 14 -3.10 -13.21 -22.13
C PHE A 14 -3.96 -12.99 -20.90
N SER A 15 -5.06 -13.73 -20.75
CA SER A 15 -5.92 -13.65 -19.57
C SER A 15 -5.15 -13.96 -18.29
N VAL A 16 -4.34 -15.03 -18.29
CA VAL A 16 -3.48 -15.38 -17.16
C VAL A 16 -2.46 -14.28 -16.87
N LEU A 17 -1.81 -13.74 -17.91
CA LEU A 17 -0.84 -12.65 -17.78
C LEU A 17 -1.48 -11.40 -17.16
N VAL A 18 -2.64 -10.99 -17.66
CA VAL A 18 -3.42 -9.87 -17.12
C VAL A 18 -3.79 -10.13 -15.66
N LEU A 19 -4.25 -11.34 -15.35
CA LEU A 19 -4.64 -11.71 -13.99
C LEU A 19 -3.47 -11.58 -13.01
N PHE A 20 -2.27 -12.01 -13.39
CA PHE A 20 -1.06 -11.80 -12.60
C PHE A 20 -0.74 -10.33 -12.38
N THR A 21 -0.84 -9.48 -13.42
CA THR A 21 -0.59 -8.05 -13.27
C THR A 21 -1.62 -7.36 -12.38
N THR A 22 -2.89 -7.78 -12.44
CA THR A 22 -3.98 -7.18 -11.68
C THR A 22 -3.95 -7.56 -10.20
N ILE A 23 -3.47 -8.77 -9.84
CA ILE A 23 -3.35 -9.18 -8.44
C ILE A 23 -2.50 -8.20 -7.61
N ALA A 24 -1.39 -7.71 -8.17
CA ALA A 24 -0.53 -6.75 -7.49
C ALA A 24 -1.29 -5.44 -7.18
N ILE A 25 -2.08 -4.95 -8.15
CA ILE A 25 -2.88 -3.74 -8.00
C ILE A 25 -4.00 -3.95 -6.98
N ILE A 26 -4.72 -5.08 -7.05
CA ILE A 26 -5.77 -5.41 -6.09
C ILE A 26 -5.21 -5.43 -4.66
N LYS A 27 -4.04 -6.03 -4.45
CA LYS A 27 -3.40 -6.06 -3.13
C LYS A 27 -3.12 -4.65 -2.60
N ASP A 28 -2.71 -3.73 -3.48
CA ASP A 28 -2.42 -2.36 -3.10
C ASP A 28 -3.70 -1.58 -2.76
N VAL A 29 -4.76 -1.78 -3.55
CA VAL A 29 -6.09 -1.23 -3.26
C VAL A 29 -6.63 -1.78 -1.94
N MET A 30 -6.50 -3.09 -1.69
CA MET A 30 -6.91 -3.69 -0.43
C MET A 30 -6.14 -3.12 0.76
N ASN A 31 -4.84 -2.84 0.61
CA ASN A 31 -4.05 -2.21 1.67
C ASN A 31 -4.55 -0.79 1.99
N VAL A 32 -4.91 -0.01 0.97
CA VAL A 32 -5.52 1.32 1.14
C VAL A 32 -6.88 1.21 1.84
N LEU A 33 -7.74 0.28 1.39
CA LEU A 33 -9.08 0.08 1.97
C LEU A 33 -9.04 -0.42 3.42
N MET A 34 -8.04 -1.19 3.79
CA MET A 34 -7.84 -1.67 5.16
C MET A 34 -7.20 -0.61 6.08
N GLU A 35 -7.00 0.62 5.59
CA GLU A 35 -6.23 1.66 6.29
C GLU A 35 -4.83 1.16 6.71
N GLY A 36 -4.25 0.28 5.89
CA GLY A 36 -2.95 -0.30 6.12
C GLY A 36 -1.83 0.74 6.01
N ILE A 37 -0.69 0.40 6.60
CA ILE A 37 0.50 1.26 6.54
C ILE A 37 0.95 1.37 5.07
N PRO A 38 1.16 2.59 4.55
CA PRO A 38 1.63 2.78 3.18
C PRO A 38 3.03 2.17 2.99
N LYS A 39 3.26 1.61 1.79
CA LYS A 39 4.56 1.04 1.44
C LYS A 39 5.64 2.13 1.54
N GLY A 40 6.69 1.86 2.31
CA GLY A 40 7.82 2.79 2.49
C GLY A 40 7.79 3.62 3.77
N PHE A 41 6.74 3.51 4.59
CA PHE A 41 6.73 4.10 5.94
C PHE A 41 7.06 3.03 6.99
N GLU A 42 8.12 3.28 7.77
CA GLU A 42 8.40 2.53 8.99
C GLU A 42 7.87 3.30 10.21
N TYR A 43 7.05 2.63 11.01
CA TYR A 43 6.49 3.18 12.24
C TYR A 43 7.58 3.72 13.19
N SER A 44 8.67 2.96 13.37
CA SER A 44 9.82 3.29 14.22
C SER A 44 10.57 4.54 13.75
N ALA A 45 10.76 4.68 12.44
CA ALA A 45 11.43 5.83 11.85
C ALA A 45 10.65 7.12 12.09
N VAL A 46 9.32 7.06 11.92
CA VAL A 46 8.44 8.20 12.16
C VAL A 46 8.38 8.57 13.65
N GLU A 47 8.26 7.58 14.54
CA GLU A 47 8.31 7.80 15.99
C GLU A 47 9.62 8.45 16.43
N SER A 48 10.75 7.98 15.92
CA SER A 48 12.09 8.54 16.21
C SER A 48 12.19 9.99 15.75
N THR A 49 11.67 10.30 14.56
CA THR A 49 11.65 11.68 14.03
C THR A 49 10.85 12.62 14.93
N PHE A 50 9.73 12.15 15.50
CA PHE A 50 8.96 12.95 16.45
C PHE A 50 9.66 13.13 17.81
N MET A 51 10.43 12.13 18.27
CA MET A 51 11.22 12.24 19.52
C MET A 51 12.45 13.14 19.40
N GLU A 52 12.93 13.44 18.20
CA GLU A 52 14.01 14.42 17.98
C GLU A 52 13.55 15.87 18.12
N ILE A 53 12.23 16.12 18.14
CA ILE A 53 11.68 17.46 18.29
C ILE A 53 11.79 17.90 19.76
N ASP A 54 12.48 19.02 19.99
CA ASP A 54 12.67 19.59 21.33
C ASP A 54 11.33 19.89 21.99
N GLY A 55 11.17 19.39 23.22
CA GLY A 55 9.92 19.45 23.98
C GLY A 55 9.03 18.22 23.88
N VAL A 56 9.19 17.31 22.91
CA VAL A 56 8.36 16.09 22.86
C VAL A 56 8.83 15.09 23.91
N VAL A 57 8.03 14.89 24.96
CA VAL A 57 8.29 13.92 26.02
C VAL A 57 7.85 12.52 25.61
N LYS A 58 6.76 12.40 24.82
CA LYS A 58 6.21 11.10 24.43
C LYS A 58 5.30 11.16 23.21
N VAL A 59 5.35 10.14 22.36
CA VAL A 59 4.40 9.95 21.24
C VAL A 59 3.40 8.85 21.60
N HIS A 60 2.11 9.14 21.46
CA HIS A 60 1.01 8.23 21.78
C HIS A 60 0.07 8.07 20.60
N ASN A 61 -0.48 6.85 20.45
CA ASN A 61 -1.46 6.52 19.42
C ASN A 61 -1.03 6.98 18.01
N LEU A 62 0.24 6.78 17.65
CA LEU A 62 0.69 7.03 16.28
C LEU A 62 -0.05 6.06 15.35
N ARG A 63 -0.77 6.60 14.39
CA ARG A 63 -1.47 5.82 13.37
C ARG A 63 -1.15 6.41 12.00
N ILE A 64 -0.86 5.54 11.05
CA ILE A 64 -0.41 5.89 9.70
C ILE A 64 -1.26 5.09 8.73
N TRP A 65 -1.91 5.77 7.79
CA TRP A 65 -2.80 5.15 6.81
C TRP A 65 -2.54 5.71 5.41
N ALA A 66 -2.66 4.84 4.43
CA ALA A 66 -2.75 5.26 3.03
C ALA A 66 -4.20 5.67 2.72
N LEU A 67 -4.45 6.94 2.41
CA LEU A 67 -5.74 7.44 1.92
C LEU A 67 -5.96 7.14 0.43
N SER A 68 -4.86 7.08 -0.33
CA SER A 68 -4.82 6.76 -1.76
C SER A 68 -3.43 6.22 -2.11
N LEU A 69 -3.23 5.77 -3.35
CA LEU A 69 -1.92 5.31 -3.82
C LEU A 69 -0.81 6.38 -3.70
N ASP A 70 -1.21 7.65 -3.74
CA ASP A 70 -0.34 8.84 -3.71
C ASP A 70 -0.50 9.68 -2.42
N LYS A 71 -1.47 9.35 -1.57
CA LYS A 71 -1.79 10.14 -0.37
C LYS A 71 -1.65 9.31 0.89
N THR A 72 -0.74 9.74 1.75
CA THR A 72 -0.58 9.21 3.11
C THR A 72 -1.12 10.22 4.10
N ALA A 73 -1.81 9.76 5.12
CA ALA A 73 -2.15 10.57 6.28
C ALA A 73 -1.72 9.89 7.58
N LEU A 74 -1.52 10.72 8.58
CA LEU A 74 -0.92 10.35 9.85
C LEU A 74 -1.60 11.13 10.98
N SER A 75 -1.81 10.46 12.10
CA SER A 75 -2.30 11.07 13.34
C SER A 75 -1.46 10.56 14.51
N ALA A 76 -1.05 11.48 15.38
CA ALA A 76 -0.28 11.17 16.58
C ALA A 76 -0.66 12.14 17.69
N HIS A 77 -0.63 11.69 18.93
CA HIS A 77 -0.73 12.55 20.11
C HIS A 77 0.67 12.75 20.68
N LEU A 78 1.13 14.00 20.71
CA LEU A 78 2.41 14.37 21.29
C LEU A 78 2.16 14.90 22.70
N ALA A 79 2.88 14.34 23.68
CA ALA A 79 3.03 14.94 25.00
C ALA A 79 4.24 15.87 24.94
N ILE A 80 4.02 17.15 25.24
CA ILE A 80 5.02 18.22 25.22
C ILE A 80 5.17 18.75 26.65
#